data_AF-A0A7Y8CEL8-F1
#
_entry.id   AF-A0A7Y8CEL8-F1
#
_cell.length_a   1.000
_cell.length_b   1.000
_cell.length_c   1.000
_cell.angle_alpha   90.00
_cell.angle_beta   90.00
_cell.angle_gamma   90.00
#
_symmetry.space_group_name_H-M   'P 1'
#
loop_
_entity.id
_entity.type
_entity.pdbx_description
1 polymer ?
#
loop_
_entity_poly.entity_id
_entity_poly.type
_entity_poly.pdbx_seq_one_letter_code
_entity_poly.pdbx_strand_id
1 'polypeptide(L)'
;MSMNAERNAASAERDLQPCRQQLDRINQSLVDLLAQRMDVCRTIAGIKHVSGIPMMQPHRITSTLDQVIALSRSRQLRPEYLERVFELIIKETCDEELRIMDALDQSRVEE
;
A
#
# COMPACT_ATOMS: atom_id res chain seq x y z
N MET A 1 11.67 -38.49 -18.56
CA MET A 1 11.40 -38.26 -17.12
C MET A 1 10.59 -39.44 -16.60
N SER A 2 10.72 -39.81 -15.32
CA SER A 2 10.04 -41.00 -14.77
C SER A 2 8.57 -40.71 -14.48
N MET A 3 7.67 -41.62 -14.85
CA MET A 3 6.21 -41.51 -14.71
C MET A 3 5.74 -41.24 -13.26
N ASN A 4 6.57 -41.56 -12.26
CA ASN A 4 6.32 -41.25 -10.84
C ASN A 4 6.57 -39.78 -10.48
N ALA A 5 7.54 -39.12 -11.12
CA ALA A 5 7.83 -37.71 -10.88
C ALA A 5 6.70 -36.81 -11.40
N GLU A 6 6.14 -37.16 -12.57
CA GLU A 6 5.00 -36.45 -13.17
C GLU A 6 3.73 -36.59 -12.34
N ARG A 7 3.47 -37.79 -11.77
CA ARG A 7 2.34 -38.01 -10.85
C ARG A 7 2.48 -37.23 -9.54
N ASN A 8 3.69 -37.16 -8.98
CA ASN A 8 3.95 -36.41 -7.75
C ASN A 8 3.78 -34.90 -7.98
N ALA A 9 4.26 -34.36 -9.10
CA ALA A 9 4.08 -32.96 -9.45
C ALA A 9 2.59 -32.62 -9.64
N ALA A 10 1.82 -33.47 -10.31
CA ALA A 10 0.38 -33.26 -10.49
C ALA A 10 -0.40 -33.34 -9.17
N SER A 11 0.05 -34.13 -8.18
CA SER A 11 -0.54 -34.14 -6.84
C SER A 11 -0.21 -32.87 -6.07
N ALA A 12 1.06 -32.46 -6.06
CA ALA A 12 1.48 -31.24 -5.39
C ALA A 12 0.77 -30.00 -5.95
N GLU A 13 0.56 -29.94 -7.26
CA GLU A 13 -0.18 -28.84 -7.90
C GLU A 13 -1.64 -28.79 -7.43
N ARG A 14 -2.31 -29.95 -7.30
CA ARG A 14 -3.67 -29.99 -6.76
C ARG A 14 -3.74 -29.53 -5.31
N ASP A 15 -2.72 -29.85 -4.50
CA ASP A 15 -2.66 -29.46 -3.09
C ASP A 15 -2.31 -27.98 -2.92
N LEU A 16 -1.51 -27.40 -3.82
CA LEU A 16 -1.13 -25.98 -3.80
C LEU A 16 -2.24 -25.05 -4.32
N GLN A 17 -3.08 -25.53 -5.24
CA GLN A 17 -4.05 -24.68 -5.93
C GLN A 17 -5.02 -23.95 -4.99
N PRO A 18 -5.60 -24.57 -3.94
CA PRO A 18 -6.44 -23.85 -2.98
C PRO A 18 -5.69 -22.72 -2.25
N CYS A 19 -4.43 -22.96 -1.86
CA CYS A 19 -3.59 -21.97 -1.19
C CYS A 19 -3.31 -20.77 -2.10
N ARG A 20 -3.03 -21.02 -3.39
CA ARG A 20 -2.81 -19.97 -4.40
C ARG A 20 -4.07 -19.12 -4.60
N GLN A 21 -5.24 -19.76 -4.73
CA GLN A 21 -6.51 -19.04 -4.82
C GLN A 21 -6.79 -18.20 -3.56
N GLN A 22 -6.40 -18.68 -2.38
CA GLN A 22 -6.52 -17.89 -1.15
C GLN A 22 -5.57 -16.69 -1.18
N LEU A 23 -4.32 -16.87 -1.61
CA LEU A 23 -3.37 -15.76 -1.79
C LEU A 23 -3.88 -14.73 -2.80
N ASP A 24 -4.46 -15.15 -3.92
CA ASP A 24 -5.00 -14.25 -4.93
C ASP A 24 -6.13 -13.37 -4.37
N ARG A 25 -7.02 -13.94 -3.54
CA ARG A 25 -8.07 -13.17 -2.86
C ARG A 25 -7.50 -12.17 -1.86
N ILE A 26 -6.46 -12.56 -1.13
CA ILE A 26 -5.75 -11.65 -0.21
C ILE A 26 -5.09 -10.52 -1.01
N ASN A 27 -4.43 -10.84 -2.11
CA ASN A 27 -3.79 -9.85 -2.98
C ASN A 27 -4.80 -8.84 -3.53
N GLN A 28 -5.97 -9.31 -4.00
CA GLN A 28 -7.04 -8.42 -4.42
C GLN A 28 -7.47 -7.49 -3.28
N SER A 29 -7.69 -8.04 -2.08
CA SER A 29 -8.07 -7.25 -0.91
C SER A 29 -7.00 -6.20 -0.53
N LEU A 30 -5.72 -6.53 -0.68
CA LEU A 30 -4.62 -5.58 -0.45
C LEU A 30 -4.66 -4.43 -1.46
N VAL A 31 -4.91 -4.71 -2.74
CA VAL A 31 -5.05 -3.68 -3.79
C VAL A 31 -6.24 -2.77 -3.47
N ASP A 32 -7.38 -3.34 -3.10
CA ASP A 32 -8.59 -2.58 -2.77
C ASP A 32 -8.37 -1.68 -1.55
N LEU A 33 -7.68 -2.17 -0.51
CA LEU A 33 -7.33 -1.40 0.67
C LEU A 33 -6.33 -0.26 0.36
N LEU A 34 -5.38 -0.50 -0.53
CA LEU A 34 -4.44 0.54 -0.98
C LEU A 34 -5.16 1.63 -1.79
N ALA A 35 -6.12 1.24 -2.64
CA ALA A 35 -6.94 2.19 -3.38
C ALA A 35 -7.78 3.07 -2.44
N GLN A 36 -8.47 2.46 -1.47
CA GLN A 36 -9.24 3.18 -0.45
C GLN A 36 -8.35 4.13 0.37
N ARG A 37 -7.15 3.67 0.75
CA ARG A 37 -6.18 4.53 1.44
C ARG A 37 -5.81 5.74 0.59
N MET A 38 -5.63 5.55 -0.72
CA MET A 38 -5.29 6.65 -1.62
C MET A 38 -6.44 7.66 -1.77
N ASP A 39 -7.71 7.22 -1.83
CA ASP A 39 -8.87 8.13 -1.84
C ASP A 39 -8.89 9.07 -0.62
N VAL A 40 -8.59 8.53 0.55
CA VAL A 40 -8.45 9.34 1.78
C VAL A 40 -7.30 10.34 1.64
N CYS A 41 -6.16 9.92 1.12
CA CYS A 41 -5.01 10.81 0.90
C CYS A 41 -5.30 11.94 -0.10
N ARG A 42 -6.05 11.67 -1.19
CA ARG A 42 -6.50 12.72 -2.12
C ARG A 42 -7.37 13.77 -1.44
N THR A 43 -8.26 13.32 -0.55
CA THR A 43 -9.10 14.23 0.25
C THR A 43 -8.24 15.08 1.19
N ILE A 44 -7.23 14.46 1.84
CA ILE A 44 -6.27 15.17 2.70
C ILE A 44 -5.48 16.21 1.90
N ALA A 45 -5.04 15.90 0.67
CA ALA A 45 -4.33 16.84 -0.19
C ALA A 45 -5.15 18.12 -0.45
N GLY A 46 -6.44 17.96 -0.77
CA GLY A 46 -7.36 19.11 -0.94
C GLY A 46 -7.52 19.93 0.34
N ILE A 47 -7.66 19.28 1.50
CA ILE A 47 -7.74 19.96 2.80
C ILE A 47 -6.44 20.73 3.08
N LYS A 48 -5.29 20.10 2.86
CA LYS A 48 -3.96 20.72 3.07
C LYS A 48 -3.81 21.96 2.19
N HIS A 49 -4.17 21.84 0.91
CA HIS A 49 -4.13 22.92 -0.06
C HIS A 49 -4.96 24.12 0.38
N VAL A 50 -6.26 23.91 0.66
CA VAL A 50 -7.18 24.97 1.10
C VAL A 50 -6.71 25.62 2.42
N SER A 51 -6.09 24.84 3.30
CA SER A 51 -5.63 25.31 4.61
C SER A 51 -4.20 25.86 4.61
N GLY A 52 -3.51 25.89 3.46
CA GLY A 52 -2.10 26.32 3.37
C GLY A 52 -1.13 25.41 4.13
N ILE A 53 -1.50 24.17 4.40
CA ILE A 53 -0.65 23.20 5.09
C ILE A 53 0.31 22.57 4.06
N PRO A 54 1.62 22.51 4.34
CA PRO A 54 2.57 21.84 3.46
C PRO A 54 2.22 20.36 3.25
N MET A 55 2.43 19.88 2.01
CA MET A 55 2.27 18.48 1.65
C MET A 55 3.07 17.56 2.61
N MET A 56 4.36 17.85 2.77
CA MET A 56 5.27 17.08 3.62
C MET A 56 5.09 17.41 5.11
N GLN A 57 4.77 16.39 5.88
CA GLN A 57 4.64 16.44 7.34
C GLN A 57 5.47 15.33 8.00
N PRO A 58 6.77 15.56 8.27
CA PRO A 58 7.70 14.51 8.72
C PRO A 58 7.23 13.77 9.98
N HIS A 59 6.70 14.51 10.96
CA HIS A 59 6.16 13.94 12.20
C HIS A 59 5.05 12.90 11.94
N ARG A 60 4.26 13.08 10.87
CA ARG A 60 3.14 12.22 10.53
C ARG A 60 3.59 10.95 9.80
N ILE A 61 4.67 11.05 9.02
CA ILE A 61 5.38 9.90 8.45
C ILE A 61 5.95 9.03 9.57
N THR A 62 6.69 9.64 10.52
CA THR A 62 7.26 8.93 11.68
C THR A 62 6.17 8.22 12.47
N SER A 63 5.06 8.91 12.81
CA SER A 63 3.94 8.29 13.54
C SER A 63 3.33 7.09 12.80
N THR A 64 3.27 7.15 11.45
CA THR A 64 2.73 6.06 10.63
C THR A 64 3.64 4.85 10.67
N LEU A 65 4.96 5.05 10.51
CA LEU A 65 5.94 3.97 10.56
C LEU A 65 6.01 3.34 11.96
N ASP A 66 6.01 4.13 13.03
CA ASP A 66 5.97 3.64 14.41
C ASP A 66 4.76 2.74 14.67
N GLN A 67 3.58 3.17 14.20
CA GLN A 67 2.35 2.39 14.31
C GLN A 67 2.47 1.06 13.56
N VAL A 68 3.00 1.07 12.34
CA VAL A 68 3.17 -0.13 11.50
C VAL A 68 4.16 -1.11 12.12
N ILE A 69 5.28 -0.62 12.67
CA ILE A 69 6.27 -1.43 13.38
C ILE A 69 5.66 -2.07 14.64
N ALA A 70 4.83 -1.34 15.39
CA ALA A 70 4.12 -1.92 16.53
C ALA A 70 3.15 -3.03 16.09
N LEU A 71 2.44 -2.83 14.97
CA LEU A 71 1.51 -3.80 14.40
C LEU A 71 2.22 -5.06 13.86
N SER A 72 3.47 -4.95 13.41
CA SER A 72 4.22 -6.10 12.86
C SER A 72 4.52 -7.14 13.94
N ARG A 73 4.93 -6.68 15.13
CA ARG A 73 5.34 -7.54 16.26
C ARG A 73 4.22 -8.46 16.73
N SER A 74 3.00 -7.94 16.81
CA SER A 74 1.82 -8.72 17.21
C SER A 74 1.31 -9.70 16.14
N ARG A 75 1.78 -9.56 14.89
CA ARG A 75 1.29 -10.32 13.72
C ARG A 75 2.32 -11.30 13.15
N GLN A 76 3.41 -11.55 13.86
CA GLN A 76 4.49 -12.43 13.40
C GLN A 76 5.11 -11.97 12.07
N LEU A 77 5.11 -10.65 11.82
CA LEU A 77 5.76 -10.05 10.66
C LEU A 77 7.05 -9.38 11.09
N ARG A 78 8.12 -9.58 10.31
CA ARG A 78 9.40 -8.88 10.53
C ARG A 78 9.17 -7.37 10.44
N PRO A 79 9.56 -6.57 11.45
CA PRO A 79 9.38 -5.11 11.43
C PRO A 79 9.95 -4.44 10.19
N GLU A 80 11.15 -4.84 9.77
CA GLU A 80 11.87 -4.25 8.64
C GLU A 80 11.15 -4.50 7.30
N TYR A 81 10.44 -5.63 7.20
CA TYR A 81 9.62 -5.92 6.03
C TYR A 81 8.43 -4.97 5.92
N LEU A 82 7.68 -4.77 7.02
CA LEU A 82 6.53 -3.88 6.99
C LEU A 82 6.92 -2.41 6.90
N GLU A 83 8.01 -2.01 7.56
CA GLU A 83 8.59 -0.67 7.41
C GLU A 83 8.85 -0.37 5.93
N ARG A 84 9.57 -1.26 5.22
CA ARG A 84 9.90 -1.05 3.80
C ARG A 84 8.67 -1.00 2.89
N VAL A 85 7.66 -1.83 3.17
CA VAL A 85 6.39 -1.79 2.43
C VAL A 85 5.70 -0.43 2.63
N PHE A 86 5.65 0.07 3.87
CA PHE A 86 5.00 1.34 4.16
C PHE A 86 5.80 2.55 3.69
N GLU A 87 7.13 2.49 3.63
CA GLU A 87 7.95 3.51 2.97
C GLU A 87 7.54 3.69 1.50
N LEU A 88 7.34 2.59 0.77
CA LEU A 88 6.91 2.65 -0.63
C LEU A 88 5.49 3.23 -0.77
N ILE A 89 4.56 2.79 0.09
CA ILE A 89 3.19 3.31 0.11
C ILE A 89 3.18 4.82 0.43
N ILE A 90 3.97 5.26 1.41
CA ILE A 90 4.06 6.67 1.80
C ILE A 90 4.66 7.48 0.66
N LYS A 91 5.73 6.99 0.00
CA LYS A 91 6.31 7.67 -1.15
C LYS A 91 5.27 7.90 -2.25
N GLU A 92 4.52 6.87 -2.64
CA GLU A 92 3.46 7.01 -3.66
C GLU A 92 2.38 8.00 -3.23
N THR A 93 2.06 8.02 -1.93
CA THR A 93 1.11 9.00 -1.37
C THR A 93 1.60 10.42 -1.54
N CYS A 94 2.87 10.68 -1.21
CA CYS A 94 3.47 12.00 -1.34
C CYS A 94 3.44 12.48 -2.81
N ASP A 95 3.77 11.57 -3.74
CA ASP A 95 3.77 11.88 -5.17
C ASP A 95 2.35 12.19 -5.68
N GLU A 96 1.32 11.51 -5.18
CA GLU A 96 -0.09 11.79 -5.49
C GLU A 96 -0.57 13.12 -4.88
N GLU A 97 -0.28 13.39 -3.60
CA GLU A 97 -0.67 14.63 -2.94
C GLU A 97 -0.09 15.85 -3.68
N LEU A 98 1.18 15.77 -4.07
CA LEU A 98 1.84 16.82 -4.85
C LEU A 98 1.13 17.06 -6.19
N ARG A 99 0.84 15.99 -6.94
CA ARG A 99 0.11 16.09 -8.22
C ARG A 99 -1.24 16.79 -8.09
N ILE A 100 -1.98 16.52 -7.00
CA ILE A 100 -3.27 17.15 -6.74
C ILE A 100 -3.12 18.61 -6.37
N MET A 101 -2.19 18.93 -5.46
CA MET A 101 -1.95 20.31 -5.04
C MET A 101 -1.51 21.19 -6.22
N ASP A 102 -0.63 20.68 -7.08
CA ASP A 102 -0.19 21.36 -8.31
C ASP A 102 -1.35 21.61 -9.28
N ALA A 103 -2.24 20.63 -9.49
CA ALA A 103 -3.41 20.77 -10.35
C ALA A 103 -4.42 21.81 -9.81
N LEU A 104 -4.60 21.86 -8.48
CA LEU A 104 -5.46 22.85 -7.83
C LEU A 104 -4.88 24.27 -7.93
N ASP A 105 -3.56 24.42 -7.86
CA ASP A 105 -2.90 25.71 -8.06
C ASP A 105 -3.04 26.22 -9.49
N GLN A 106 -2.92 25.35 -10.50
CA GLN A 106 -3.13 25.71 -11.91
C GLN A 106 -4.57 26.17 -12.19
N SER A 107 -5.55 25.48 -11.60
CA SER A 107 -6.98 25.80 -11.77
C SER A 107 -7.36 27.19 -11.22
N ARG A 108 -6.64 27.68 -10.19
CA ARG A 108 -6.88 28.99 -9.57
C ARG A 108 -6.25 30.16 -10.35
N VAL A 109 -5.32 29.88 -11.27
CA VAL A 109 -4.68 30.93 -12.09
C VAL A 109 -5.53 31.28 -13.32
N GLU A 110 -6.46 30.41 -13.70
CA GLU A 110 -7.34 30.59 -14.87
C GLU A 110 -8.69 31.29 -14.55
N GLU A 111 -8.96 31.58 -13.27
CA GLU A 111 -10.08 32.41 -12.77
C GLU A 111 -9.65 33.85 -12.45
#